data_AF-A0A1J5Q5S4-F1
#
_entry.id   AF-A0A1J5Q5S4-F1
#
_cell.length_a   1.000
_cell.length_b   1.000
_cell.length_c   1.000
_cell.angle_alpha   90.00
_cell.angle_beta   90.00
_cell.angle_gamma   90.00
#
_symmetry.space_group_name_H-M   'P 1'
#
loop_
_entity.id
_entity.type
_entity.pdbx_description
1 polymer ?
#
loop_
_entity_poly.entity_id
_entity_poly.type
_entity_poly.pdbx_seq_one_letter_code
_entity_poly.pdbx_strand_id
1 'polypeptide(L)'
;MTRREALWAAGALAHEGPDTLPGVSVGVAAPTLPGMSDVELAVADVWATGVSVDSYPTQYLREGLDAAGVLRVEQAFRHEVGRRVAVAGVVTHRQRPGTAGGVTFLSLEDETGLLNVVCSPGLWQRFRRVARSSAALVVRGRLERADDATNLIAEHLSPMSLQVPTTSRDFR
;
A
#
# COMPACT_ATOMS: atom_id res chain seq x y z
N MET A 1 19.03 -23.30 6.17
CA MET A 1 19.12 -21.96 6.77
C MET A 1 18.07 -21.10 6.09
N THR A 2 17.05 -20.68 6.83
CA THR A 2 15.93 -19.92 6.26
C THR A 2 16.30 -18.44 6.18
N ARG A 3 15.70 -17.71 5.23
CA ARG A 3 15.94 -16.27 5.00
C ARG A 3 15.78 -15.43 6.28
N ARG A 4 14.95 -15.90 7.22
CA ARG A 4 14.69 -15.26 8.51
C ARG A 4 15.80 -15.50 9.53
N GLU A 5 16.41 -16.67 9.55
CA GLU A 5 17.60 -16.93 10.39
C GLU A 5 18.74 -15.98 10.00
N ALA A 6 18.91 -15.72 8.70
CA ALA A 6 19.91 -14.78 8.20
C ALA A 6 19.60 -13.32 8.56
N LEU A 7 18.34 -12.88 8.47
CA LEU A 7 17.90 -11.52 8.84
C LEU A 7 17.96 -11.27 10.35
N TRP A 8 17.62 -12.26 11.17
CA TRP A 8 17.77 -12.16 12.62
C TRP A 8 19.26 -12.11 13.01
N ALA A 9 20.08 -13.01 12.46
CA ALA A 9 21.52 -13.00 12.71
C ALA A 9 22.17 -11.65 12.32
N ALA A 10 21.75 -11.05 11.20
CA ALA A 10 22.24 -9.74 10.77
C ALA A 10 21.84 -8.60 11.73
N GLY A 11 20.63 -8.64 12.30
CA GLY A 11 20.17 -7.67 13.30
C GLY A 11 20.86 -7.81 14.66
N ALA A 12 21.16 -9.05 15.08
CA ALA A 12 21.88 -9.34 16.31
C ALA A 12 23.35 -8.89 16.24
N LEU A 13 24.01 -9.09 15.09
CA LEU A 13 25.40 -8.66 14.86
C LEU A 13 25.56 -7.14 14.70
N ALA A 14 24.50 -6.42 14.30
CA ALA A 14 24.54 -4.97 14.15
C ALA A 14 24.59 -4.20 15.48
N HIS A 15 24.43 -4.88 16.62
CA HIS A 15 24.55 -4.30 17.97
C HIS A 15 25.91 -4.56 18.63
N GLU A 16 26.87 -5.18 17.93
CA GLU A 16 28.23 -5.37 18.46
C GLU A 16 29.11 -4.16 18.12
N GLY A 17 29.55 -3.46 19.17
CA GLY A 17 30.53 -2.39 19.10
C GLY A 17 31.62 -2.59 20.16
N PRO A 18 32.73 -1.85 20.12
CA PRO A 18 33.84 -2.00 21.05
C PRO A 18 33.47 -1.79 22.55
N ASP A 19 32.27 -1.28 22.84
CA ASP A 19 31.75 -1.04 24.19
C ASP A 19 30.81 -2.15 24.76
N THR A 20 30.63 -3.28 24.06
CA THR A 20 29.83 -4.39 24.60
C THR A 20 30.62 -5.28 25.58
N LEU A 21 30.11 -5.41 26.82
CA LEU A 21 30.71 -6.22 27.88
C LEU A 21 30.68 -7.74 27.55
N PRO A 22 31.77 -8.49 27.78
CA PRO A 22 31.79 -9.93 27.54
C PRO A 22 30.77 -10.67 28.43
N GLY A 23 29.86 -11.42 27.82
CA GLY A 23 28.92 -12.30 28.52
C GLY A 23 27.52 -11.73 28.80
N VAL A 24 27.17 -10.55 28.27
CA VAL A 24 25.81 -9.95 28.39
C VAL A 24 25.00 -10.11 27.08
N SER A 25 25.27 -11.15 26.29
CA SER A 25 24.43 -11.50 25.14
C SER A 25 23.20 -12.27 25.61
N VAL A 26 22.16 -11.51 25.99
CA VAL A 26 20.85 -12.07 26.36
C VAL A 26 20.14 -12.57 25.10
N GLY A 27 20.05 -13.89 24.95
CA GLY A 27 18.96 -14.55 24.22
C GLY A 27 19.12 -14.74 22.71
N VAL A 28 19.89 -15.76 22.30
CA VAL A 28 19.94 -16.29 20.91
C VAL A 28 18.72 -17.19 20.61
N ALA A 29 17.56 -16.92 21.22
CA ALA A 29 16.34 -17.64 20.96
C ALA A 29 15.29 -16.65 20.48
N ALA A 30 15.17 -16.52 19.15
CA ALA A 30 14.09 -15.76 18.55
C ALA A 30 12.76 -16.30 19.12
N PRO A 31 11.93 -15.46 19.77
CA PRO A 31 10.66 -15.92 20.31
C PRO A 31 9.82 -16.50 19.19
N THR A 32 9.15 -17.62 19.46
CA THR A 32 8.25 -18.27 18.52
C THR A 32 6.99 -17.41 18.40
N LEU A 33 7.05 -16.41 17.51
CA LEU A 33 5.89 -15.61 17.16
C LEU A 33 4.86 -16.50 16.43
N PRO A 34 3.55 -16.26 16.62
CA PRO A 34 2.52 -16.93 15.83
C PRO A 34 2.81 -16.81 14.33
N GLY A 35 2.54 -17.86 13.56
CA GLY A 35 2.67 -17.81 12.11
C GLY A 35 1.78 -16.71 11.52
N MET A 36 2.32 -15.96 10.55
CA MET A 36 1.56 -14.98 9.78
C MET A 36 0.55 -15.69 8.88
N SER A 37 -0.68 -15.19 8.81
CA SER A 37 -1.67 -15.56 7.81
C SER A 37 -1.20 -15.20 6.39
N ASP A 38 -1.78 -15.80 5.37
CA ASP A 38 -1.47 -15.48 3.97
C ASP A 38 -1.67 -13.98 3.68
N VAL A 39 -2.62 -13.34 4.36
CA VAL A 39 -2.86 -11.90 4.24
C VAL A 39 -1.74 -11.09 4.90
N GLU A 40 -1.24 -11.52 6.06
CA GLU A 40 -0.10 -10.88 6.72
C GLU A 40 1.20 -11.09 5.93
N LEU A 41 1.38 -12.23 5.27
CA LEU A 41 2.49 -12.49 4.34
C LEU A 41 2.40 -11.60 3.11
N ALA A 42 1.24 -11.51 2.46
CA ALA A 42 1.04 -10.66 1.29
C ALA A 42 1.21 -9.18 1.62
N VAL A 43 0.69 -8.73 2.78
CA VAL A 43 0.91 -7.37 3.28
C VAL A 43 2.39 -7.16 3.61
N ALA A 44 3.05 -8.09 4.30
CA ALA A 44 4.47 -7.97 4.61
C ALA A 44 5.36 -7.96 3.35
N ASP A 45 5.03 -8.73 2.32
CA ASP A 45 5.72 -8.73 1.03
C ASP A 45 5.48 -7.41 0.29
N VAL A 46 4.23 -6.93 0.21
CA VAL A 46 3.96 -5.59 -0.34
C VAL A 46 4.71 -4.50 0.42
N TRP A 47 4.84 -4.62 1.75
CA TRP A 47 5.61 -3.70 2.58
C TRP A 47 7.14 -3.84 2.43
N ALA A 48 7.65 -5.05 2.18
CA ALA A 48 9.08 -5.35 2.15
C ALA A 48 9.70 -5.25 0.76
N THR A 49 8.96 -5.54 -0.31
CA THR A 49 9.45 -5.59 -1.69
C THR A 49 8.65 -4.72 -2.65
N GLY A 50 7.49 -4.18 -2.23
CA GLY A 50 6.60 -3.42 -3.10
C GLY A 50 5.85 -4.27 -4.13
N VAL A 51 6.05 -5.59 -4.12
CA VAL A 51 5.49 -6.55 -5.09
C VAL A 51 5.19 -7.85 -4.35
N SER A 52 3.91 -8.11 -4.09
CA SER A 52 3.45 -9.48 -3.93
C SER A 52 3.36 -10.05 -5.34
N VAL A 53 4.07 -11.15 -5.60
CA VAL A 53 4.31 -11.68 -6.95
C VAL A 53 3.01 -12.10 -7.66
N ASP A 54 1.95 -12.42 -6.90
CA ASP A 54 0.68 -12.94 -7.45
C ASP A 54 -0.60 -12.46 -6.72
N SER A 55 -0.52 -11.56 -5.73
CA SER A 55 -1.70 -11.17 -4.94
C SER A 55 -1.77 -9.69 -4.57
N TYR A 56 -2.89 -9.04 -4.88
CA TYR A 56 -3.14 -7.64 -4.55
C TYR A 56 -3.92 -7.53 -3.24
N PRO A 57 -3.57 -6.61 -2.32
CA PRO A 57 -4.34 -6.40 -1.09
C PRO A 57 -5.83 -6.07 -1.33
N THR A 58 -6.15 -5.50 -2.49
CA THR A 58 -7.53 -5.24 -2.95
C THR A 58 -8.36 -6.51 -3.11
N GLN A 59 -7.75 -7.65 -3.44
CA GLN A 59 -8.44 -8.94 -3.59
C GLN A 59 -9.02 -9.42 -2.25
N TYR A 60 -8.28 -9.26 -1.16
CA TYR A 60 -8.75 -9.64 0.18
C TYR A 60 -9.85 -8.71 0.71
N LEU A 61 -9.84 -7.45 0.28
CA LEU A 61 -10.82 -6.44 0.69
C LEU A 61 -12.00 -6.33 -0.29
N ARG A 62 -12.06 -7.19 -1.31
CA ARG A 62 -12.89 -6.99 -2.50
C ARG A 62 -14.38 -6.94 -2.18
N GLU A 63 -14.87 -7.83 -1.33
CA GLU A 63 -16.26 -7.87 -0.91
C GLU A 63 -16.68 -6.58 -0.21
N GLY A 64 -15.86 -6.10 0.74
CA GLY A 64 -16.14 -4.85 1.45
C GLY A 64 -16.04 -3.62 0.54
N LEU A 65 -15.10 -3.61 -0.39
CA LEU A 65 -14.95 -2.53 -1.37
C LEU A 65 -16.13 -2.50 -2.36
N ASP A 66 -16.58 -3.67 -2.83
CA ASP A 66 -17.73 -3.78 -3.74
C ASP A 66 -19.02 -3.34 -3.04
N ALA A 67 -19.22 -3.74 -1.78
CA ALA A 67 -20.34 -3.28 -0.95
C ALA A 67 -20.31 -1.76 -0.71
N ALA A 68 -19.13 -1.15 -0.66
CA ALA A 68 -18.94 0.29 -0.54
C ALA A 68 -19.00 1.05 -1.88
N GLY A 69 -19.28 0.35 -3.00
CA GLY A 69 -19.32 0.93 -4.35
C GLY A 69 -17.96 1.40 -4.88
N VAL A 70 -16.87 0.85 -4.35
CA VAL A 70 -15.50 1.13 -4.82
C VAL A 70 -15.19 0.22 -6.00
N LEU A 71 -14.91 0.82 -7.15
CA LEU A 71 -14.68 0.13 -8.39
C LEU A 71 -13.28 -0.50 -8.45
N ARG A 72 -13.16 -1.56 -9.25
CA ARG A 72 -11.90 -2.03 -9.82
C ARG A 72 -11.42 -1.06 -10.91
N VAL A 73 -10.12 -1.08 -11.20
CA VAL A 73 -9.52 -0.25 -12.25
C VAL A 73 -10.16 -0.52 -13.62
N GLU A 74 -10.35 -1.79 -14.00
CA GLU A 74 -10.99 -2.11 -15.28
C GLU A 74 -12.41 -1.53 -15.42
N GLN A 75 -13.14 -1.42 -14.31
CA GLN A 75 -14.52 -0.93 -14.31
C GLN A 75 -14.53 0.58 -14.49
N ALA A 76 -13.53 1.29 -13.94
CA ALA A 76 -13.35 2.71 -14.14
C ALA A 76 -13.22 3.06 -15.64
N PHE A 77 -12.51 2.24 -16.42
CA PHE A 77 -12.34 2.45 -17.87
C PHE A 77 -13.64 2.28 -18.67
N ARG A 78 -14.60 1.49 -18.17
CA ARG A 78 -15.90 1.25 -18.82
C ARG A 78 -16.91 2.37 -18.56
N HIS A 79 -16.63 3.28 -17.63
CA HIS A 79 -17.54 4.38 -17.30
C HIS A 79 -17.27 5.64 -18.11
N GLU A 80 -18.32 6.47 -18.23
CA GLU A 80 -18.31 7.73 -18.97
C GLU A 80 -17.38 8.80 -18.36
N VAL A 81 -16.84 9.66 -19.24
CA VAL A 81 -16.05 10.82 -18.84
C VAL A 81 -16.90 11.75 -17.98
N GLY A 82 -16.30 12.34 -16.94
CA GLY A 82 -17.00 13.24 -16.03
C GLY A 82 -17.72 12.53 -14.88
N ARG A 83 -17.87 11.20 -14.92
CA ARG A 83 -18.47 10.44 -13.82
C ARG A 83 -17.58 10.47 -12.58
N ARG A 84 -18.20 10.68 -11.43
CA ARG A 84 -17.56 10.53 -10.13
C ARG A 84 -17.55 9.07 -9.71
N VAL A 85 -16.38 8.56 -9.36
CA VAL A 85 -16.17 7.17 -8.95
C VAL A 85 -15.24 7.11 -7.74
N ALA A 86 -15.26 5.97 -7.04
CA ALA A 86 -14.27 5.60 -6.06
C ALA A 86 -13.47 4.41 -6.62
N VAL A 87 -12.14 4.44 -6.55
CA VAL A 87 -11.26 3.33 -6.95
C VAL A 87 -10.27 3.08 -5.82
N ALA A 88 -9.99 1.81 -5.51
CA ALA A 88 -9.01 1.43 -4.50
C ALA A 88 -7.85 0.67 -5.15
N GLY A 89 -6.65 0.85 -4.61
CA GLY A 89 -5.47 0.15 -5.08
C GLY A 89 -4.21 0.44 -4.27
N VAL A 90 -3.15 -0.27 -4.60
CA VAL A 90 -1.79 -0.04 -4.13
C VAL A 90 -1.21 1.12 -4.92
N VAL A 91 -0.47 2.01 -4.25
CA VAL A 91 0.24 3.08 -4.94
C VAL A 91 1.62 2.60 -5.32
N THR A 92 1.89 2.50 -6.61
CA THR A 92 3.19 2.07 -7.13
C THR A 92 4.14 3.23 -7.36
N HIS A 93 3.64 4.38 -7.82
CA HIS A 93 4.47 5.55 -8.14
C HIS A 93 3.83 6.86 -7.69
N ARG A 94 4.70 7.82 -7.35
CA ARG A 94 4.33 9.22 -7.06
C ARG A 94 5.30 10.15 -7.78
N GLN A 95 4.80 10.99 -8.69
CA GLN A 95 5.63 11.88 -9.49
C GLN A 95 5.12 13.31 -9.42
N ARG A 96 6.03 14.27 -9.22
CA ARG A 96 5.70 15.70 -9.23
C ARG A 96 6.65 16.44 -10.17
N PRO A 97 6.41 16.38 -11.49
CA PRO A 97 7.27 17.06 -12.47
C PRO A 97 7.35 18.56 -12.17
N GLY A 98 8.55 19.13 -12.29
CA GLY A 98 8.76 20.57 -12.02
C GLY A 98 7.96 21.48 -12.96
N THR A 99 7.60 20.99 -14.14
CA THR A 99 6.84 21.71 -15.18
C THR A 99 5.32 21.65 -14.98
N ALA A 100 4.80 20.79 -14.10
CA ALA A 100 3.35 20.52 -13.98
C ALA A 100 2.62 21.44 -13.00
N GLY A 101 3.11 22.66 -12.75
CA GLY A 101 2.46 23.63 -11.86
C GLY A 101 2.23 23.12 -10.43
N GLY A 102 3.03 22.16 -9.97
CA GLY A 102 2.90 21.53 -8.67
C GLY A 102 1.86 20.40 -8.57
N VAL A 103 1.22 20.00 -9.67
CA VAL A 103 0.39 18.78 -9.76
C VAL A 103 1.24 17.55 -9.46
N THR A 104 0.65 16.58 -8.75
CA THR A 104 1.28 15.29 -8.46
C THR A 104 0.48 14.17 -9.10
N PHE A 105 1.18 13.25 -9.75
CA PHE A 105 0.60 12.07 -10.38
C PHE A 105 0.85 10.86 -9.49
N LEU A 106 -0.19 10.04 -9.30
CA LEU A 106 -0.09 8.75 -8.62
C LEU A 106 -0.49 7.64 -9.59
N SER A 107 0.23 6.52 -9.53
CA SER A 107 -0.19 5.28 -10.19
C SER A 107 -0.85 4.39 -9.15
N LEU A 108 -2.14 4.10 -9.32
CA LEU A 108 -2.95 3.26 -8.45
C LEU A 108 -3.19 1.93 -9.14
N GLU A 109 -2.81 0.82 -8.53
CA GLU A 109 -2.87 -0.50 -9.14
C GLU A 109 -3.73 -1.46 -8.31
N ASP A 110 -4.57 -2.23 -8.98
CA ASP A 110 -5.31 -3.36 -8.42
C ASP A 110 -5.12 -4.61 -9.30
N GLU A 111 -5.82 -5.69 -8.96
CA GLU A 111 -5.73 -6.96 -9.68
C GLU A 111 -6.19 -6.93 -11.15
N THR A 112 -6.73 -5.80 -11.61
CA THR A 112 -7.27 -5.63 -12.96
C THR A 112 -6.51 -4.60 -13.80
N GLY A 113 -5.56 -3.89 -13.19
CA GLY A 113 -4.66 -2.99 -13.92
C GLY A 113 -4.27 -1.75 -13.15
N LEU A 114 -3.76 -0.76 -13.89
CA LEU A 114 -3.18 0.47 -13.35
C LEU A 114 -3.98 1.70 -13.82
N LEU A 115 -4.35 2.54 -12.86
CA LEU A 115 -5.07 3.80 -13.07
C LEU A 115 -4.19 4.99 -12.68
N ASN A 116 -4.08 5.94 -13.59
CA ASN A 116 -3.43 7.20 -13.32
C ASN A 116 -4.36 8.13 -12.53
N VAL A 117 -3.86 8.66 -11.42
CA VAL A 117 -4.58 9.57 -10.54
C VAL A 117 -3.88 10.93 -10.54
N VAL A 118 -4.61 11.97 -10.89
CA VAL A 118 -4.11 13.35 -10.95
C VAL A 118 -4.50 14.07 -9.66
N CYS A 119 -3.51 14.51 -8.90
CA CYS A 119 -3.69 15.24 -7.66
C CYS A 119 -3.31 16.71 -7.84
N SER A 120 -4.30 17.61 -7.73
CA SER A 120 -4.04 19.05 -7.74
C SER A 120 -3.18 19.47 -6.55
N PRO A 121 -2.46 20.62 -6.62
CA PRO A 121 -1.69 21.14 -5.50
C PRO A 121 -2.53 21.31 -4.23
N GLY A 122 -3.76 21.79 -4.36
CA GLY A 122 -4.67 21.99 -3.23
C GLY A 122 -5.11 20.68 -2.58
N LEU A 123 -5.44 19.65 -3.38
CA LEU A 123 -5.75 18.32 -2.86
C LEU A 123 -4.53 17.71 -2.16
N TRP A 124 -3.36 17.78 -2.79
CA TRP A 124 -2.13 17.25 -2.22
C TRP A 124 -1.82 17.86 -0.85
N GLN A 125 -1.96 19.19 -0.72
CA GLN A 125 -1.77 19.88 0.55
C GLN A 125 -2.82 19.47 1.60
N ARG A 126 -4.10 19.38 1.21
CA ARG A 126 -5.19 18.99 2.09
C ARG A 126 -5.03 17.58 2.65
N PHE A 127 -4.60 16.64 1.82
CA PHE A 127 -4.45 15.22 2.18
C PHE A 127 -2.99 14.80 2.37
N ARG A 128 -2.07 15.74 2.65
CA ARG A 128 -0.61 15.54 2.59
C ARG A 128 -0.10 14.30 3.31
N ARG A 129 -0.68 13.99 4.47
CA ARG A 129 -0.27 12.85 5.31
C ARG A 129 -0.59 11.55 4.58
N VAL A 130 -1.86 11.35 4.24
CA VAL A 130 -2.37 10.17 3.52
C VAL A 130 -1.70 10.03 2.16
N ALA A 131 -1.64 11.11 1.38
CA ALA A 131 -1.07 11.12 0.04
C ALA A 131 0.42 10.72 0.00
N ARG A 132 1.18 11.04 1.06
CA ARG A 132 2.62 10.77 1.12
C ARG A 132 2.96 9.42 1.76
N SER A 133 2.25 9.01 2.81
CA SER A 133 2.65 7.86 3.63
C SER A 133 1.90 6.57 3.34
N SER A 134 0.74 6.62 2.69
CA SER A 134 -0.07 5.41 2.48
C SER A 134 0.48 4.58 1.33
N ALA A 135 0.73 3.29 1.57
CA ALA A 135 1.06 2.32 0.53
C ALA A 135 -0.15 1.95 -0.35
N ALA A 136 -1.37 2.09 0.19
CA ALA A 136 -2.61 1.81 -0.52
C ALA A 136 -3.68 2.85 -0.20
N LEU A 137 -4.51 3.17 -1.19
CA LEU A 137 -5.47 4.27 -1.12
C LEU A 137 -6.83 3.85 -1.66
N VAL A 138 -7.87 4.46 -1.11
CA VAL A 138 -9.15 4.65 -1.80
C VAL A 138 -9.20 6.10 -2.28
N VAL A 139 -9.36 6.29 -3.58
CA VAL A 139 -9.42 7.59 -4.24
C VAL A 139 -10.82 7.81 -4.77
N ARG A 140 -11.47 8.89 -4.33
CA ARG A 140 -12.69 9.39 -4.99
C ARG A 140 -12.31 10.54 -5.90
N GLY A 141 -12.87 10.54 -7.11
CA GLY A 141 -12.54 11.55 -8.10
C GLY A 141 -13.42 11.47 -9.32
N ARG A 142 -13.11 12.30 -10.30
CA ARG A 142 -13.80 12.39 -11.58
C ARG A 142 -12.98 11.72 -12.68
N LEU A 143 -13.60 10.87 -13.49
CA LEU A 143 -12.96 10.29 -14.66
C LEU A 143 -12.74 11.34 -15.74
N GLU A 144 -11.56 11.34 -16.32
CA GLU A 144 -11.16 12.20 -17.43
C GLU A 144 -10.42 11.37 -18.47
N ARG A 145 -10.56 11.72 -19.74
CA ARG A 145 -9.80 11.10 -20.84
C ARG A 145 -9.01 12.20 -21.53
N ALA A 146 -7.70 12.02 -21.60
CA ALA A 146 -6.78 12.92 -22.28
C ALA A 146 -5.67 12.07 -22.91
N ASP A 147 -5.28 12.40 -24.14
CA ASP A 147 -4.17 11.76 -24.86
C ASP A 147 -4.24 10.22 -24.84
N ASP A 148 -5.42 9.66 -25.15
CA ASP A 148 -5.74 8.22 -25.11
C ASP A 148 -5.60 7.52 -23.74
N ALA A 149 -5.33 8.25 -22.66
CA ALA A 149 -5.29 7.73 -21.30
C ALA A 149 -6.55 8.08 -20.50
N THR A 150 -7.04 7.12 -19.70
CA THR A 150 -8.06 7.40 -18.68
C THR A 150 -7.38 7.77 -17.37
N ASN A 151 -7.72 8.96 -16.86
CA ASN A 151 -7.20 9.51 -15.61
C ASN A 151 -8.34 9.68 -14.61
N LEU A 152 -8.00 9.59 -13.32
CA LEU A 152 -8.90 9.95 -12.22
C LEU A 152 -8.42 11.26 -11.60
N ILE A 153 -9.17 12.34 -11.81
CA ILE A 153 -8.91 13.62 -11.16
C ILE A 153 -9.38 13.50 -9.71
N ALA A 154 -8.43 13.39 -8.78
CA ALA A 154 -8.74 13.13 -7.38
C ALA A 154 -9.48 14.32 -6.74
N GLU A 155 -10.50 14.01 -5.95
CA GLU A 155 -11.27 14.95 -5.12
C GLU A 155 -11.14 14.59 -3.62
N HIS A 156 -10.88 13.32 -3.29
CA HIS A 156 -10.68 12.84 -1.92
C HIS A 156 -9.72 11.64 -1.86
N LEU A 157 -8.83 11.62 -0.86
CA LEU A 157 -7.91 10.52 -0.58
C LEU A 157 -8.17 9.97 0.82
N SER A 158 -8.33 8.65 0.93
CA SER A 158 -8.37 7.94 2.22
C SER A 158 -7.40 6.76 2.22
N PRO A 159 -6.73 6.46 3.35
CA PRO A 159 -5.91 5.27 3.45
C PRO A 159 -6.80 4.04 3.29
N MET A 160 -6.35 3.08 2.49
CA MET A 160 -6.93 1.73 2.53
C MET A 160 -6.26 1.00 3.69
N SER A 161 -7.02 0.71 4.75
CA SER A 161 -6.50 -0.04 5.88
C SER A 161 -6.23 -1.47 5.41
N LEU A 162 -4.95 -1.82 5.30
CA LEU A 162 -4.50 -3.19 5.02
C LEU A 162 -4.48 -4.05 6.30
N GLN A 163 -5.11 -3.58 7.38
CA GLN A 163 -5.16 -4.33 8.61
C GLN A 163 -6.01 -5.59 8.42
N VAL A 164 -5.31 -6.71 8.33
CA VAL A 164 -5.89 -8.04 8.51
C VAL A 164 -6.54 -8.04 9.88
N PRO A 165 -7.82 -8.42 10.03
CA PRO A 165 -8.42 -8.63 11.33
C PRO A 165 -7.61 -9.71 12.05
N THR A 166 -6.70 -9.30 12.93
CA THR A 166 -5.99 -10.21 13.82
C THR A 166 -6.97 -10.59 14.90
N THR A 167 -7.54 -11.78 14.80
CA THR A 167 -8.25 -12.35 15.94
C THR A 167 -7.18 -12.69 16.96
N SER A 168 -7.01 -11.85 17.99
CA SER A 168 -6.25 -12.20 19.19
C SER A 168 -6.86 -13.49 19.73
N ARG A 169 -6.20 -14.62 19.50
CA ARG A 169 -6.55 -15.85 20.20
C ARG A 169 -5.97 -15.70 21.58
N ASP A 170 -6.80 -15.25 22.51
CA ASP A 170 -6.47 -15.18 23.92
C ASP A 170 -5.84 -16.50 24.35
N PHE A 171 -4.60 -16.41 24.83
CA PHE A 171 -3.85 -17.54 25.35
C PHE A 171 -4.53 -18.01 26.64
N ARG A 172 -4.85 -19.31 26.71
CA ARG A 172 -5.24 -20.00 27.95
C ARG A 172 -4.09 -20.86 28.44
#